data_AF-A0A1C5R218-F1
#
_entry.id   AF-A0A1C5R218-F1
#
_cell.length_a   1.000
_cell.length_b   1.000
_cell.length_c   1.000
_cell.angle_alpha   90.00
_cell.angle_beta   90.00
_cell.angle_gamma   90.00
#
_symmetry.space_group_name_H-M   'P 1'
#
loop_
_entity.id
_entity.type
_entity.pdbx_description
1 polymer ?
#
loop_
_entity_poly.entity_id
_entity_poly.type
_entity_poly.pdbx_seq_one_letter_code
_entity_poly.pdbx_strand_id
1 'polypeptide(L)'
;MKLFFDESGYSGCIMPNRNGKLYNDGQRHFVLAGVFVNDENDESFLLNKYRKFKKKFGFVDEIKGSDLMTRENNQALEYFIREMLDDKHFYICNYDKIFYIATLISIYIFGREFQERETLMFYQYASALAGEDEELFLQYCFAVQKNTDRSKTDFLQYLISFPFKKLDTNDYNPYIVFAKRMLADKEYGDFPLVYEAYSCKNTVNFVNMTALGEILLCLKYQDDIDINSTKIYHDCMSGYEEEYNQSFGSSNICINFVDSKENELIQLADNVSSVYRKCFEKSFEAFRQNKQWTENIWFSENYSKMINYIGMSHIKMVTQIADWVLPFVIRDIFGIKHNDYQKNKNKFLDLFLFYKKHILSQINGMQVDIPL
;
A
#
# COMPACT_ATOMS: atom_id res chain seq x y z
N MET A 1 15.98 19.65 -0.62
CA MET A 1 15.13 18.53 -1.04
C MET A 1 13.68 18.85 -0.77
N LYS A 2 12.80 18.47 -1.69
CA LYS A 2 11.34 18.59 -1.58
C LYS A 2 10.71 17.26 -1.96
N LEU A 3 9.54 16.98 -1.40
CA LEU A 3 8.81 15.75 -1.67
C LEU A 3 7.34 16.07 -1.76
N PHE A 4 6.71 15.71 -2.88
CA PHE A 4 5.32 16.01 -3.19
C PHE A 4 4.53 14.71 -3.27
N PHE A 5 3.42 14.62 -2.56
CA PHE A 5 2.62 13.40 -2.51
C PHE A 5 1.16 13.64 -2.87
N ASP A 6 0.57 12.60 -3.44
CA ASP A 6 -0.87 12.43 -3.51
C ASP A 6 -1.21 10.93 -3.49
N GLU A 7 -2.45 10.62 -3.13
CA GLU A 7 -2.95 9.26 -2.97
C GLU A 7 -3.94 8.84 -4.05
N SER A 8 -4.11 7.52 -4.15
CA SER A 8 -5.25 6.93 -4.82
C SER A 8 -5.80 5.77 -4.00
N GLY A 9 -7.13 5.65 -3.98
CA GLY A 9 -7.86 4.75 -3.08
C GLY A 9 -8.32 5.52 -1.84
N TYR A 10 -9.63 5.62 -1.65
CA TYR A 10 -10.32 6.46 -0.67
C TYR A 10 -9.66 6.47 0.72
N SER A 11 -9.25 7.69 1.14
CA SER A 11 -8.81 8.22 2.46
C SER A 11 -7.94 7.35 3.38
N GLY A 12 -7.63 6.12 3.02
CA GLY A 12 -6.97 5.15 3.87
C GLY A 12 -7.82 4.53 4.99
N CYS A 13 -9.09 4.94 5.19
CA CYS A 13 -9.91 4.41 6.30
C CYS A 13 -10.15 2.89 6.15
N ILE A 14 -9.92 2.17 7.25
CA ILE A 14 -10.04 0.70 7.35
C ILE A 14 -11.32 0.23 8.04
N MET A 15 -12.04 1.15 8.70
CA MET A 15 -13.24 0.78 9.46
C MET A 15 -14.42 0.44 8.53
N PRO A 16 -15.34 -0.41 9.01
CA PRO A 16 -16.55 -0.71 8.26
C PRO A 16 -17.33 0.57 7.96
N ASN A 17 -17.80 0.69 6.73
CA ASN A 17 -18.67 1.79 6.33
C ASN A 17 -20.06 1.66 6.97
N ARG A 18 -20.93 2.65 6.74
CA ARG A 18 -22.31 2.67 7.29
C ARG A 18 -23.16 1.45 6.89
N ASN A 19 -22.76 0.72 5.84
CA ASN A 19 -23.44 -0.49 5.36
C ASN A 19 -22.81 -1.79 5.91
N GLY A 20 -21.88 -1.69 6.88
CA GLY A 20 -21.24 -2.86 7.50
C GLY A 20 -20.24 -3.59 6.61
N LYS A 21 -19.75 -2.95 5.53
CA LYS A 21 -18.70 -3.51 4.67
C LYS A 21 -17.35 -2.89 5.01
N LEU A 22 -16.27 -3.67 4.95
CA LEU A 22 -14.92 -3.12 5.06
C LEU A 22 -14.67 -2.15 3.90
N TYR A 23 -14.03 -1.01 4.21
CA TYR A 23 -13.70 0.07 3.27
C TYR A 23 -14.89 0.58 2.43
N ASN A 24 -14.71 1.71 1.77
CA ASN A 24 -15.70 2.22 0.81
C ASN A 24 -15.48 1.59 -0.56
N ASP A 25 -16.58 1.22 -1.23
CA ASP A 25 -16.64 0.80 -2.63
C ASP A 25 -15.66 -0.32 -3.06
N GLY A 26 -15.35 -1.26 -2.16
CA GLY A 26 -14.47 -2.39 -2.48
C GLY A 26 -12.98 -2.02 -2.63
N GLN A 27 -12.57 -0.84 -2.17
CA GLN A 27 -11.19 -0.35 -2.29
C GLN A 27 -10.28 -0.92 -1.18
N ARG A 28 -9.91 -2.19 -1.36
CA ARG A 28 -8.95 -2.92 -0.53
C ARG A 28 -7.55 -2.29 -0.54
N HIS A 29 -7.13 -1.75 -1.68
CA HIS A 29 -5.79 -1.20 -1.84
C HIS A 29 -5.77 0.32 -1.79
N PHE A 30 -4.66 0.84 -1.30
CA PHE A 30 -4.33 2.25 -1.23
C PHE A 30 -2.92 2.44 -1.82
N VAL A 31 -2.73 3.50 -2.58
CA VAL A 31 -1.44 3.81 -3.21
C VAL A 31 -1.09 5.26 -2.89
N LEU A 32 0.06 5.46 -2.27
CA LEU A 32 0.68 6.78 -2.13
C LEU A 32 1.79 6.90 -3.19
N ALA A 33 1.77 7.96 -3.99
CA ALA A 33 2.85 8.25 -4.92
C ALA A 33 3.55 9.55 -4.52
N GLY A 34 4.88 9.50 -4.51
CA GLY A 34 5.76 10.62 -4.20
C GLY A 34 6.59 11.05 -5.41
N VAL A 35 6.71 12.36 -5.58
CA VAL A 35 7.66 13.01 -6.49
C VAL A 35 8.76 13.65 -5.63
N PHE A 36 9.94 13.04 -5.65
CA PHE A 36 11.12 13.51 -4.95
C PHE A 36 11.92 14.48 -5.83
N VAL A 37 12.31 15.59 -5.23
CA VAL A 37 13.07 16.67 -5.85
C VAL A 37 14.30 16.92 -5.00
N ASN A 38 15.47 16.60 -5.54
CA ASN A 38 16.72 16.78 -4.79
C ASN A 38 17.04 18.27 -4.59
N ASP A 39 16.97 19.03 -5.69
CA ASP A 39 17.34 20.44 -5.78
C ASP A 39 16.49 21.23 -6.81
N GLU A 40 16.76 22.52 -6.97
CA GLU A 40 16.02 23.42 -7.86
C GLU A 40 16.17 23.07 -9.36
N ASN A 41 17.27 22.42 -9.75
CA ASN A 41 17.47 21.98 -11.14
C ASN A 41 16.56 20.79 -11.44
N ASP A 42 16.48 19.83 -10.52
CA ASP A 42 15.55 18.69 -10.62
C ASP A 42 14.10 19.17 -10.66
N GLU A 43 13.74 20.16 -9.82
CA GLU A 43 12.40 20.76 -9.82
C GLU A 43 12.06 21.36 -11.17
N SER A 44 12.97 22.19 -11.70
CA SER A 44 12.83 22.85 -12.99
C SER A 44 12.74 21.83 -14.13
N PHE A 45 13.52 20.76 -14.07
CA PHE A 45 13.50 19.67 -15.04
C PHE A 45 12.13 18.98 -15.07
N LEU A 46 11.61 18.53 -13.92
CA LEU A 46 10.32 17.84 -13.82
C LEU A 46 9.16 18.73 -14.26
N LEU A 47 9.13 20.00 -13.82
CA LEU A 47 8.11 20.97 -14.23
C LEU A 47 8.12 21.19 -15.75
N ASN A 48 9.29 21.37 -16.34
CA ASN A 48 9.41 21.54 -17.79
C ASN A 48 8.95 20.29 -18.56
N LYS A 49 9.28 19.09 -18.05
CA LYS A 49 8.85 17.80 -18.59
C LYS A 49 7.33 17.68 -18.58
N TYR A 50 6.71 17.99 -17.44
CA TYR A 50 5.27 17.90 -17.23
C TYR A 50 4.50 18.95 -18.05
N ARG A 51 4.96 20.20 -18.08
CA ARG A 51 4.39 21.26 -18.93
C ARG A 51 4.49 20.93 -20.41
N LYS A 52 5.60 20.33 -20.85
CA LYS A 52 5.78 19.87 -22.24
C LYS A 52 4.79 18.74 -22.57
N PHE A 53 4.58 17.81 -21.64
CA PHE A 53 3.55 16.78 -21.75
C PHE A 53 2.16 17.41 -21.92
N LYS A 54 1.74 18.28 -20.99
CA LYS A 54 0.45 18.98 -21.05
C LYS A 54 0.24 19.72 -22.37
N LYS A 55 1.23 20.52 -22.78
CA LYS A 55 1.21 21.27 -24.04
C LYS A 55 1.08 20.36 -25.26
N LYS A 56 1.78 19.22 -25.28
CA LYS A 56 1.76 18.28 -26.41
C LYS A 56 0.38 17.68 -26.66
N PHE A 57 -0.38 17.43 -25.59
CA PHE A 57 -1.70 16.81 -25.66
C PHE A 57 -2.86 17.79 -25.44
N GLY A 58 -2.58 19.09 -25.35
CA GLY A 58 -3.60 20.14 -25.27
C GLY A 58 -4.27 20.27 -23.91
N PHE A 59 -3.63 19.80 -22.83
CA PHE A 59 -4.15 19.95 -21.46
C PHE A 59 -3.83 21.36 -20.93
N VAL A 60 -4.84 22.23 -20.89
CA VAL A 60 -4.70 23.62 -20.41
C VAL A 60 -4.78 23.68 -18.88
N ASP A 61 -5.78 23.01 -18.31
CA ASP A 61 -6.02 22.97 -16.87
C ASP A 61 -5.32 21.76 -16.21
N GLU A 62 -5.59 21.54 -14.92
CA GLU A 62 -5.25 20.29 -14.24
C GLU A 62 -5.88 19.10 -14.99
N ILE A 63 -5.08 18.08 -15.25
CA ILE A 63 -5.56 16.78 -15.76
C ILE A 63 -5.58 15.80 -14.59
N LYS A 64 -6.71 15.14 -14.36
CA LYS A 64 -6.81 14.09 -13.33
C LYS A 64 -6.20 12.80 -13.84
N GLY A 65 -5.52 12.05 -12.97
CA GLY A 65 -4.91 10.78 -13.35
C GLY A 65 -5.92 9.74 -13.87
N SER A 66 -7.17 9.80 -13.41
CA SER A 66 -8.26 8.97 -13.95
C SER A 66 -8.58 9.25 -15.42
N ASP A 67 -8.42 10.50 -15.85
CA ASP A 67 -8.74 10.92 -17.23
C ASP A 67 -7.68 10.40 -18.20
N LEU A 68 -6.42 10.31 -17.76
CA LEU A 68 -5.33 9.68 -18.53
C LEU A 68 -5.58 8.21 -18.83
N MET A 69 -6.38 7.53 -18.01
CA MET A 69 -6.69 6.11 -18.15
C MET A 69 -7.83 5.82 -19.14
N THR A 70 -8.37 6.85 -19.80
CA THR A 70 -9.41 6.69 -20.83
C THR A 70 -8.80 6.31 -22.18
N ARG A 71 -9.60 5.64 -23.03
CA ARG A 71 -9.14 5.19 -24.36
C ARG A 71 -8.67 6.34 -25.26
N GLU A 72 -9.33 7.49 -25.15
CA GLU A 72 -9.01 8.71 -25.91
C GLU A 72 -7.61 9.22 -25.57
N ASN A 73 -7.17 9.01 -24.34
CA ASN A 73 -5.87 9.45 -23.83
C ASN A 73 -4.77 8.38 -23.91
N ASN A 74 -4.98 7.25 -24.60
CA ASN A 74 -3.97 6.18 -24.68
C ASN A 74 -2.59 6.65 -25.16
N GLN A 75 -2.54 7.54 -26.15
CA GLN A 75 -1.27 8.12 -26.63
C GLN A 75 -0.63 9.04 -25.59
N ALA A 76 -1.45 9.80 -24.86
CA ALA A 76 -0.99 10.66 -23.78
C ALA A 76 -0.44 9.82 -22.62
N LEU A 77 -1.13 8.75 -22.23
CA LEU A 77 -0.71 7.83 -21.20
C LEU A 77 0.60 7.12 -21.56
N GLU A 78 0.73 6.63 -22.80
CA GLU A 78 1.97 5.99 -23.25
C GLU A 78 3.15 6.97 -23.20
N TYR A 79 2.94 8.21 -23.66
CA TYR A 79 3.95 9.26 -23.54
C TYR A 79 4.25 9.59 -22.08
N PHE A 80 3.24 9.69 -21.22
CA PHE A 80 3.40 9.96 -19.80
C PHE A 80 4.26 8.89 -19.14
N ILE A 81 3.92 7.60 -19.28
CA ILE A 81 4.67 6.50 -18.66
C ILE A 81 6.11 6.47 -19.16
N ARG A 82 6.33 6.63 -20.47
CA ARG A 82 7.67 6.50 -21.08
C ARG A 82 8.54 7.71 -20.84
N GLU A 83 7.98 8.90 -20.96
CA GLU A 83 8.76 10.13 -20.94
C GLU A 83 8.77 10.77 -19.57
N MET A 84 7.74 10.60 -18.72
CA MET A 84 7.73 11.23 -17.40
C MET A 84 8.44 10.41 -16.33
N LEU A 85 8.16 9.10 -16.26
CA LEU A 85 8.65 8.24 -15.17
C LEU A 85 10.13 7.90 -15.34
N ASP A 86 10.83 7.80 -14.21
CA ASP A 86 12.22 7.40 -14.10
C ASP A 86 12.52 6.81 -12.71
N ASP A 87 13.71 6.25 -12.56
CA ASP A 87 14.21 5.56 -11.36
C ASP A 87 14.93 6.51 -10.40
N LYS A 88 14.57 7.81 -10.45
CA LYS A 88 15.16 8.84 -9.59
C LYS A 88 14.11 9.60 -8.81
N HIS A 89 13.04 10.03 -9.46
CA HIS A 89 12.12 11.01 -8.87
C HIS A 89 10.85 10.40 -8.30
N PHE A 90 10.50 9.16 -8.63
CA PHE A 90 9.19 8.59 -8.28
C PHE A 90 9.33 7.51 -7.22
N TYR A 91 8.53 7.63 -6.16
CA TYR A 91 8.43 6.65 -5.08
C TYR A 91 6.97 6.25 -4.90
N ILE A 92 6.72 4.97 -4.64
CA ILE A 92 5.36 4.44 -4.51
C ILE A 92 5.28 3.55 -3.29
N CYS A 93 4.25 3.75 -2.47
CA CYS A 93 3.87 2.82 -1.42
C CYS A 93 2.52 2.19 -1.75
N ASN A 94 2.53 0.89 -2.04
CA ASN A 94 1.34 0.09 -2.20
C ASN A 94 0.94 -0.52 -0.86
N TYR A 95 -0.30 -0.31 -0.48
CA TYR A 95 -0.80 -0.71 0.82
C TYR A 95 -2.07 -1.55 0.67
N ASP A 96 -2.07 -2.73 1.28
CA ASP A 96 -3.25 -3.60 1.35
C ASP A 96 -3.90 -3.47 2.73
N LYS A 97 -5.10 -2.89 2.77
CA LYS A 97 -5.84 -2.66 4.02
C LYS A 97 -6.16 -3.98 4.74
N ILE A 98 -6.45 -5.05 4.01
CA ILE A 98 -6.73 -6.37 4.61
C ILE A 98 -5.45 -6.95 5.23
N PHE A 99 -4.33 -6.86 4.51
CA PHE A 99 -3.05 -7.31 5.05
C PHE A 99 -2.66 -6.53 6.30
N TYR A 100 -2.90 -5.23 6.32
CA TYR A 100 -2.67 -4.43 7.52
C TYR A 100 -3.54 -4.89 8.71
N ILE A 101 -4.85 -5.07 8.54
CA ILE A 101 -5.70 -5.62 9.61
C ILE A 101 -5.20 -7.02 10.03
N ALA A 102 -4.78 -7.86 9.08
CA ALA A 102 -4.20 -9.16 9.38
C ALA A 102 -2.94 -9.05 10.27
N THR A 103 -2.06 -8.08 10.01
CA THR A 103 -0.89 -7.83 10.88
C THR A 103 -1.31 -7.35 12.27
N LEU A 104 -2.35 -6.52 12.39
CA LEU A 104 -2.87 -6.07 13.68
C LEU A 104 -3.48 -7.24 14.48
N ILE A 105 -4.25 -8.11 13.84
CA ILE A 105 -4.75 -9.35 14.45
C ILE A 105 -3.58 -10.24 14.88
N SER A 106 -2.56 -10.38 14.03
CA SER A 106 -1.37 -11.17 14.34
C SER A 106 -0.62 -10.62 15.56
N ILE A 107 -0.47 -9.29 15.67
CA ILE A 107 0.14 -8.64 16.85
C ILE A 107 -0.73 -8.86 18.09
N TYR A 108 -2.06 -8.76 17.97
CA TYR A 108 -2.97 -8.99 19.10
C TYR A 108 -2.87 -10.42 19.63
N ILE A 109 -2.74 -11.41 18.74
CA ILE A 109 -2.73 -12.83 19.11
C ILE A 109 -1.34 -13.35 19.49
N PHE A 110 -0.28 -12.92 18.80
CA PHE A 110 1.09 -13.42 18.99
C PHE A 110 1.99 -12.48 19.79
N GLY A 111 1.66 -11.18 19.87
CA GLY A 111 2.49 -10.15 20.50
C GLY A 111 3.61 -9.62 19.60
N ARG A 112 4.13 -8.44 19.95
CA ARG A 112 5.28 -7.81 19.25
C ARG A 112 6.57 -8.61 19.37
N GLU A 113 6.82 -9.21 20.54
CA GLU A 113 7.99 -10.05 20.77
C GLU A 113 8.07 -11.22 19.78
N PHE A 114 6.93 -11.79 19.38
CA PHE A 114 6.89 -12.83 18.35
C PHE A 114 7.19 -12.27 16.95
N GLN A 115 6.69 -11.08 16.62
CA GLN A 115 7.03 -10.41 15.37
C GLN A 115 8.53 -10.11 15.26
N GLU A 116 9.16 -9.71 16.36
CA GLU A 116 10.58 -9.37 16.43
C GLU A 116 11.47 -10.61 16.36
N ARG A 117 11.12 -11.69 17.06
CA ARG A 117 11.94 -12.92 17.13
C ARG A 117 11.70 -13.90 15.99
N GLU A 118 10.46 -13.99 15.54
CA GLU A 118 10.00 -14.97 14.55
C GLU A 118 9.40 -14.24 13.32
N THR A 119 10.08 -13.18 12.86
CA THR A 119 9.59 -12.24 11.83
C THR A 119 9.08 -12.94 10.57
N LEU A 120 9.83 -13.92 10.05
CA LEU A 120 9.40 -14.68 8.87
C LEU A 120 8.09 -15.42 9.12
N MET A 121 7.98 -16.13 10.24
CA MET A 121 6.77 -16.88 10.58
C MET A 121 5.59 -15.93 10.81
N PHE A 122 5.80 -14.82 11.53
CA PHE A 122 4.79 -13.80 11.74
C PHE A 122 4.18 -13.32 10.40
N TYR A 123 5.02 -12.90 9.44
CA TYR A 123 4.52 -12.40 8.16
C TYR A 123 3.97 -13.49 7.24
N GLN A 124 4.42 -14.74 7.39
CA GLN A 124 3.79 -15.89 6.71
C GLN A 124 2.37 -16.11 7.23
N TYR A 125 2.15 -16.10 8.54
CA TYR A 125 0.82 -16.24 9.14
C TYR A 125 -0.07 -15.04 8.83
N ALA A 126 0.44 -13.81 8.90
CA ALA A 126 -0.32 -12.62 8.53
C ALA A 126 -0.71 -12.64 7.05
N SER A 127 0.20 -13.07 6.16
CA SER A 127 -0.09 -13.21 4.72
C SER A 127 -1.15 -14.27 4.44
N ALA A 128 -1.09 -15.41 5.13
CA ALA A 128 -2.10 -16.47 5.00
C ALA A 128 -3.46 -15.99 5.52
N LEU A 129 -3.48 -15.31 6.67
CA LEU A 129 -4.69 -14.72 7.25
C LEU A 129 -5.32 -13.71 6.29
N ALA A 130 -4.54 -12.84 5.65
CA ALA A 130 -4.99 -11.84 4.66
C ALA A 130 -5.65 -12.44 3.39
N GLY A 131 -5.51 -13.76 3.19
CA GLY A 131 -6.19 -14.51 2.14
C GLY A 131 -7.49 -15.20 2.57
N GLU A 132 -7.88 -15.08 3.84
CA GLU A 132 -9.13 -15.60 4.39
C GLU A 132 -10.34 -14.71 4.06
N ASP A 133 -11.53 -15.16 4.49
CA ASP A 133 -12.79 -14.45 4.25
C ASP A 133 -12.81 -13.06 4.93
N GLU A 134 -13.35 -12.07 4.22
CA GLU A 134 -13.44 -10.68 4.69
C GLU A 134 -14.24 -10.55 5.99
N GLU A 135 -15.16 -11.50 6.27
CA GLU A 135 -15.96 -11.53 7.50
C GLU A 135 -15.09 -11.54 8.77
N LEU A 136 -13.93 -12.20 8.75
CA LEU A 136 -13.04 -12.24 9.92
C LEU A 136 -12.57 -10.84 10.34
N PHE A 137 -12.16 -10.03 9.38
CA PHE A 137 -11.67 -8.68 9.64
C PHE A 137 -12.80 -7.73 10.02
N LEU A 138 -14.02 -7.95 9.51
CA LEU A 138 -15.21 -7.25 9.99
C LEU A 138 -15.44 -7.48 11.48
N GLN A 139 -15.40 -8.75 11.92
CA GLN A 139 -15.60 -9.08 13.34
C GLN A 139 -14.51 -8.45 14.22
N TYR A 140 -13.26 -8.46 13.78
CA TYR A 140 -12.18 -7.75 14.47
C TYR A 140 -12.48 -6.25 14.61
N CYS A 141 -12.82 -5.57 13.52
CA CYS A 141 -13.13 -4.14 13.55
C CYS A 141 -14.32 -3.81 14.47
N PHE A 142 -15.37 -4.63 14.49
CA PHE A 142 -16.48 -4.45 15.43
C PHE A 142 -16.08 -4.67 16.89
N ALA A 143 -15.17 -5.61 17.15
CA ALA A 143 -14.66 -5.84 18.49
C ALA A 143 -13.82 -4.66 18.99
N VAL A 144 -13.00 -4.07 18.10
CA VAL A 144 -12.21 -2.87 18.34
C VAL A 144 -13.09 -1.65 18.64
N GLN A 145 -14.18 -1.44 17.88
CA GLN A 145 -15.10 -0.32 18.12
C GLN A 145 -15.73 -0.34 19.52
N LYS A 146 -16.02 -1.54 20.04
CA LYS A 146 -16.60 -1.69 21.38
C LYS A 146 -15.53 -1.63 22.47
N ASN A 147 -14.34 -2.18 22.19
CA ASN A 147 -13.19 -2.27 23.09
C ASN A 147 -13.54 -2.66 24.54
N THR A 148 -14.32 -3.71 24.73
CA THR A 148 -14.67 -4.26 26.06
C THR A 148 -14.11 -5.67 26.19
N ASP A 149 -13.90 -6.16 27.42
CA ASP A 149 -13.51 -7.55 27.65
C ASP A 149 -14.49 -8.54 27.02
N ARG A 150 -15.79 -8.19 26.99
CA ARG A 150 -16.80 -8.98 26.30
C ARG A 150 -16.56 -9.04 24.79
N SER A 151 -16.30 -7.90 24.13
CA SER A 151 -16.05 -7.89 22.69
C SER A 151 -14.72 -8.57 22.33
N LYS A 152 -13.70 -8.48 23.19
CA LYS A 152 -12.44 -9.24 23.07
C LYS A 152 -12.71 -10.76 23.16
N THR A 153 -13.49 -11.17 24.16
CA THR A 153 -13.90 -12.57 24.35
C THR A 153 -14.69 -13.11 23.15
N ASP A 154 -15.70 -12.35 22.69
CA ASP A 154 -16.53 -12.73 21.55
C ASP A 154 -15.69 -12.89 20.26
N PHE A 155 -14.73 -11.98 20.03
CA PHE A 155 -13.81 -12.08 18.88
C PHE A 155 -12.88 -13.30 18.98
N LEU A 156 -12.29 -13.56 20.15
CA LEU A 156 -11.44 -14.74 20.33
C LEU A 156 -12.21 -16.05 20.12
N GLN A 157 -13.45 -16.13 20.61
CA GLN A 157 -14.33 -17.28 20.35
C GLN A 157 -14.65 -17.42 18.86
N TYR A 158 -14.96 -16.32 18.19
CA TYR A 158 -15.18 -16.30 16.75
C TYR A 158 -13.96 -16.82 15.99
N LEU A 159 -12.76 -16.28 16.29
CA LEU A 159 -11.49 -16.68 15.69
C LEU A 159 -11.21 -18.18 15.86
N ILE A 160 -11.52 -18.77 17.01
CA ILE A 160 -11.38 -20.21 17.26
C ILE A 160 -12.32 -21.03 16.38
N SER A 161 -13.56 -20.57 16.20
CA SER A 161 -14.57 -21.26 15.39
C SER A 161 -14.52 -20.92 13.89
N PHE A 162 -13.64 -20.02 13.48
CA PHE A 162 -13.59 -19.50 12.13
C PHE A 162 -13.17 -20.61 11.14
N PRO A 163 -13.87 -20.77 10.00
CA PRO A 163 -13.57 -21.82 9.03
C PRO A 163 -12.39 -21.43 8.13
N PHE A 164 -11.17 -21.45 8.68
CA PHE A 164 -9.94 -21.16 7.94
C PHE A 164 -9.82 -22.01 6.65
N LYS A 165 -9.47 -21.38 5.54
CA LYS A 165 -9.26 -22.01 4.22
C LYS A 165 -7.81 -21.93 3.74
N LYS A 166 -7.05 -20.96 4.25
CA LYS A 166 -5.64 -20.70 3.93
C LYS A 166 -4.71 -21.17 5.06
N LEU A 167 -5.24 -21.30 6.26
CA LEU A 167 -4.59 -21.86 7.44
C LEU A 167 -5.24 -23.18 7.84
N ASP A 168 -4.51 -24.00 8.59
CA ASP A 168 -5.06 -25.25 9.13
C ASP A 168 -6.25 -24.96 10.07
N THR A 169 -7.26 -25.83 10.07
CA THR A 169 -8.44 -25.71 10.94
C THR A 169 -8.32 -26.49 12.24
N ASN A 170 -7.19 -27.15 12.45
CA ASN A 170 -6.97 -28.03 13.60
C ASN A 170 -6.45 -27.24 14.83
N ASP A 171 -6.37 -27.93 15.96
CA ASP A 171 -5.85 -27.39 17.22
C ASP A 171 -4.34 -27.04 17.19
N TYR A 172 -3.66 -27.17 16.04
CA TYR A 172 -2.29 -26.72 15.85
C TYR A 172 -2.18 -25.38 15.13
N ASN A 173 -3.30 -24.82 14.63
CA ASN A 173 -3.30 -23.46 14.10
C ASN A 173 -2.92 -22.47 15.22
N PRO A 174 -1.83 -21.70 15.08
CA PRO A 174 -1.38 -20.80 16.14
C PRO A 174 -2.45 -19.78 16.54
N TYR A 175 -3.26 -19.27 15.60
CA TYR A 175 -4.34 -18.35 15.96
C TYR A 175 -5.35 -18.98 16.91
N ILE A 176 -5.69 -20.25 16.70
CA ILE A 176 -6.61 -21.01 17.55
C ILE A 176 -5.97 -21.30 18.92
N VAL A 177 -4.70 -21.75 18.92
CA VAL A 177 -3.97 -22.11 20.14
C VAL A 177 -3.84 -20.91 21.08
N PHE A 178 -3.34 -19.79 20.57
CA PHE A 178 -3.13 -18.59 21.36
C PHE A 178 -4.45 -17.97 21.81
N ALA A 179 -5.49 -17.94 20.95
CA ALA A 179 -6.81 -17.45 21.35
C ALA A 179 -7.43 -18.30 22.48
N LYS A 180 -7.32 -19.64 22.41
CA LYS A 180 -7.78 -20.53 23.50
C LYS A 180 -7.06 -20.25 24.81
N ARG A 181 -5.74 -20.00 24.74
CA ARG A 181 -4.94 -19.66 25.91
C ARG A 181 -5.35 -18.31 26.52
N MET A 182 -5.50 -17.26 25.72
CA MET A 182 -5.97 -15.95 26.19
C MET A 182 -7.33 -16.05 26.90
N LEU A 183 -8.25 -16.88 26.38
CA LEU A 183 -9.55 -17.14 27.02
C LEU A 183 -9.42 -17.90 28.34
N ALA A 184 -8.53 -18.88 28.43
CA ALA A 184 -8.31 -19.66 29.66
C ALA A 184 -7.66 -18.81 30.76
N ASP A 185 -6.66 -18.02 30.39
CA ASP A 185 -5.88 -17.16 31.29
C ASP A 185 -6.65 -15.87 31.66
N LYS A 186 -7.70 -15.53 30.88
CA LYS A 186 -8.45 -14.26 30.97
C LYS A 186 -7.58 -13.02 30.77
N GLU A 187 -6.50 -13.17 30.01
CA GLU A 187 -5.57 -12.11 29.65
C GLU A 187 -5.81 -11.72 28.20
N TYR A 188 -6.61 -10.67 27.99
CA TYR A 188 -7.01 -10.26 26.64
C TYR A 188 -6.09 -9.21 26.02
N GLY A 189 -5.31 -8.48 26.82
CA GLY A 189 -4.52 -7.35 26.35
C GLY A 189 -5.36 -6.25 25.71
N ASP A 190 -4.72 -5.29 25.04
CA ASP A 190 -5.37 -4.24 24.28
C ASP A 190 -5.27 -4.50 22.78
N PHE A 191 -6.32 -4.12 22.06
CA PHE A 191 -6.27 -4.16 20.61
C PHE A 191 -5.19 -3.19 20.10
N PRO A 192 -4.30 -3.62 19.19
CA PRO A 192 -3.30 -2.73 18.60
C PRO A 192 -3.92 -1.60 17.79
N LEU A 193 -5.12 -1.83 17.23
CA LEU A 193 -5.90 -0.79 16.59
C LEU A 193 -6.66 0.00 17.64
N VAL A 194 -6.36 1.29 17.75
CA VAL A 194 -7.03 2.19 18.71
C VAL A 194 -8.12 2.99 17.98
N TYR A 195 -9.37 2.79 18.41
CA TYR A 195 -10.52 3.58 17.96
C TYR A 195 -10.51 4.96 18.65
N GLU A 196 -10.86 6.04 17.94
CA GLU A 196 -10.79 7.42 18.46
C GLU A 196 -9.39 7.89 18.90
N ALA A 197 -8.31 7.27 18.40
CA ALA A 197 -6.94 7.71 18.69
C ALA A 197 -6.61 9.11 18.12
N TYR A 198 -7.37 9.54 17.12
CA TYR A 198 -7.16 10.77 16.37
C TYR A 198 -8.06 11.87 16.91
N SER A 199 -7.58 13.12 16.87
CA SER A 199 -8.33 14.32 17.23
C SER A 199 -9.64 14.45 16.42
N CYS A 200 -9.64 13.96 15.17
CA CYS A 200 -10.84 13.81 14.36
C CYS A 200 -11.60 12.51 14.70
N LYS A 201 -12.63 12.63 15.57
CA LYS A 201 -13.46 11.51 16.04
C LYS A 201 -14.27 10.78 14.97
N ASN A 202 -14.43 11.36 13.78
CA ASN A 202 -15.20 10.77 12.69
C ASN A 202 -14.40 9.78 11.83
N THR A 203 -13.10 9.57 12.15
CA THR A 203 -12.20 8.78 11.32
C THR A 203 -11.24 7.94 12.17
N VAL A 204 -11.06 6.69 11.74
CA VAL A 204 -10.18 5.74 12.43
C VAL A 204 -9.22 5.14 11.41
N ASN A 205 -7.95 5.37 11.72
CA ASN A 205 -6.75 4.84 11.09
C ASN A 205 -6.51 5.32 9.65
N PHE A 206 -5.61 6.29 9.52
CA PHE A 206 -5.10 6.80 8.26
C PHE A 206 -3.99 5.89 7.76
N VAL A 207 -4.37 4.89 6.97
CA VAL A 207 -3.40 4.14 6.16
C VAL A 207 -2.55 5.09 5.32
N ASN A 208 -3.08 6.25 4.92
CA ASN A 208 -2.31 7.28 4.22
C ASN A 208 -1.11 7.77 5.06
N MET A 209 -1.30 8.13 6.33
CA MET A 209 -0.20 8.50 7.23
C MET A 209 0.82 7.38 7.41
N THR A 210 0.35 6.13 7.53
CA THR A 210 1.25 4.96 7.65
C THR A 210 2.05 4.77 6.36
N ALA A 211 1.41 4.89 5.19
CA ALA A 211 2.07 4.80 3.89
C ALA A 211 3.09 5.93 3.69
N LEU A 212 2.81 7.14 4.15
CA LEU A 212 3.77 8.23 4.16
C LEU A 212 4.97 7.88 5.04
N GLY A 213 4.74 7.42 6.28
CA GLY A 213 5.81 6.98 7.17
C GLY A 213 6.71 5.90 6.53
N GLU A 214 6.11 4.94 5.83
CA GLU A 214 6.84 3.91 5.08
C GLU A 214 7.73 4.49 3.97
N ILE A 215 7.26 5.48 3.21
CA ILE A 215 8.10 6.14 2.19
C ILE A 215 9.23 6.94 2.86
N LEU A 216 8.95 7.68 3.93
CA LEU A 216 9.98 8.45 4.63
C LEU A 216 11.06 7.53 5.24
N LEU A 217 10.66 6.36 5.75
CA LEU A 217 11.58 5.33 6.20
C LEU A 217 12.42 4.76 5.06
N CYS A 218 11.82 4.50 3.90
CA CYS A 218 12.57 4.07 2.72
C CYS A 218 13.62 5.12 2.33
N LEU A 219 13.22 6.39 2.18
CA LEU A 219 14.15 7.48 1.84
C LEU A 219 15.27 7.63 2.87
N LYS A 220 14.97 7.52 4.18
CA LYS A 220 15.98 7.59 5.25
C LYS A 220 16.97 6.44 5.21
N TYR A 221 16.50 5.20 5.10
CA TYR A 221 17.33 4.02 5.31
C TYR A 221 17.89 3.39 4.02
N GLN A 222 17.23 3.60 2.89
CA GLN A 222 17.66 3.08 1.60
C GLN A 222 18.48 4.12 0.82
N ASP A 223 18.07 5.39 0.90
CA ASP A 223 18.63 6.47 0.08
C ASP A 223 19.44 7.51 0.89
N ASP A 224 19.60 7.28 2.20
CA ASP A 224 20.36 8.13 3.14
C ASP A 224 19.90 9.61 3.12
N ILE A 225 18.60 9.83 2.94
CA ILE A 225 18.00 11.16 2.89
C ILE A 225 17.70 11.66 4.31
N ASP A 226 18.20 12.86 4.62
CA ASP A 226 17.81 13.56 5.85
C ASP A 226 16.38 14.11 5.73
N ILE A 227 15.43 13.35 6.28
CA ILE A 227 14.00 13.68 6.30
C ILE A 227 13.73 14.98 7.06
N ASN A 228 14.51 15.30 8.10
CA ASN A 228 14.31 16.54 8.89
C ASN A 228 14.62 17.80 8.07
N SER A 229 15.47 17.68 7.05
CA SER A 229 15.81 18.78 6.13
C SER A 229 14.93 18.81 4.87
N THR A 230 14.03 17.84 4.70
CA THR A 230 13.21 17.69 3.50
C THR A 230 11.87 18.39 3.68
N LYS A 231 11.51 19.26 2.73
CA LYS A 231 10.19 19.91 2.72
C LYS A 231 9.16 18.97 2.11
N ILE A 232 8.16 18.58 2.90
CA ILE A 232 7.11 17.66 2.46
C ILE A 232 5.86 18.45 2.10
N TYR A 233 5.28 18.14 0.94
CA TYR A 233 4.06 18.72 0.42
C TYR A 233 3.05 17.61 0.11
N HIS A 234 1.79 17.85 0.45
CA HIS A 234 0.69 16.91 0.21
C HIS A 234 -0.51 17.66 -0.38
N ASP A 235 -1.30 17.02 -1.24
CA ASP A 235 -2.55 17.63 -1.70
C ASP A 235 -3.49 17.91 -0.51
N CYS A 236 -4.34 18.93 -0.64
CA CYS A 236 -5.24 19.33 0.44
C CYS A 236 -6.20 18.20 0.83
N MET A 237 -6.12 17.78 2.09
CA MET A 237 -7.00 16.76 2.68
C MET A 237 -7.85 17.41 3.78
N SER A 238 -8.98 18.04 3.41
CA SER A 238 -9.82 18.79 4.34
C SER A 238 -10.15 18.02 5.62
N GLY A 239 -9.69 18.54 6.76
CA GLY A 239 -10.02 18.04 8.10
C GLY A 239 -9.04 17.00 8.65
N TYR A 240 -7.90 16.81 7.98
CA TYR A 240 -6.87 15.85 8.38
C TYR A 240 -5.50 16.51 8.59
N GLU A 241 -5.33 17.76 8.19
CA GLU A 241 -4.04 18.44 8.17
C GLU A 241 -3.41 18.57 9.56
N GLU A 242 -4.24 18.83 10.58
CA GLU A 242 -3.80 18.92 11.97
C GLU A 242 -3.33 17.56 12.50
N GLU A 243 -4.00 16.48 12.12
CA GLU A 243 -3.69 15.13 12.60
C GLU A 243 -2.34 14.63 12.13
N TYR A 244 -2.02 14.88 10.86
CA TYR A 244 -0.71 14.61 10.29
C TYR A 244 0.39 15.33 11.07
N ASN A 245 0.24 16.64 11.24
CA ASN A 245 1.27 17.45 11.90
C ASN A 245 1.41 17.12 13.40
N GLN A 246 0.34 16.72 14.08
CA GLN A 246 0.42 16.22 15.46
C GLN A 246 1.18 14.90 15.54
N SER A 247 0.85 13.95 14.66
CA SER A 247 1.44 12.60 14.67
C SER A 247 2.91 12.58 14.29
N PHE A 248 3.34 13.51 13.43
CA PHE A 248 4.75 13.69 13.05
C PHE A 248 5.49 14.72 13.91
N GLY A 249 4.81 15.36 14.85
CA GLY A 249 5.34 16.48 15.64
C GLY A 249 6.55 16.11 16.50
N SER A 250 6.59 14.89 17.07
CA SER A 250 7.75 14.41 17.83
C SER A 250 9.01 14.22 16.97
N SER A 251 8.84 14.08 15.66
CA SER A 251 9.91 13.80 14.71
C SER A 251 10.40 15.03 13.96
N ASN A 252 9.97 16.26 14.35
CA ASN A 252 10.27 17.51 13.64
C ASN A 252 9.92 17.51 12.13
N ILE A 253 9.00 16.63 11.72
CA ILE A 253 8.53 16.54 10.35
C ILE A 253 7.27 17.40 10.22
N CYS A 254 7.28 18.36 9.30
CA CYS A 254 6.15 19.24 9.02
C CYS A 254 5.66 19.01 7.59
N ILE A 255 4.35 18.80 7.45
CA ILE A 255 3.70 18.50 6.17
C ILE A 255 2.93 19.74 5.73
N ASN A 256 3.27 20.23 4.53
CA ASN A 256 2.67 21.41 3.94
C ASN A 256 1.53 20.98 3.00
N PHE A 257 0.30 21.27 3.38
CA PHE A 257 -0.86 21.00 2.52
C PHE A 257 -1.03 22.11 1.50
N VAL A 258 -1.17 21.75 0.23
CA VAL A 258 -1.21 22.68 -0.91
C VAL A 258 -2.30 22.25 -1.90
N ASP A 259 -2.98 23.21 -2.53
CA ASP A 259 -4.00 22.93 -3.55
C ASP A 259 -3.33 22.45 -4.85
N SER A 260 -3.71 21.26 -5.33
CA SER A 260 -3.22 20.70 -6.59
C SER A 260 -3.39 21.66 -7.78
N LYS A 261 -4.39 22.55 -7.78
CA LYS A 261 -4.60 23.54 -8.86
C LYS A 261 -3.45 24.55 -8.95
N GLU A 262 -2.76 24.79 -7.85
CA GLU A 262 -1.67 25.76 -7.75
C GLU A 262 -0.29 25.10 -7.78
N ASN A 263 -0.22 23.76 -7.71
CA ASN A 263 1.04 23.02 -7.66
C ASN A 263 1.10 21.86 -8.67
N GLU A 264 1.83 22.07 -9.77
CA GLU A 264 1.98 21.09 -10.84
C GLU A 264 2.70 19.80 -10.44
N LEU A 265 3.55 19.81 -9.41
CA LEU A 265 4.21 18.59 -8.92
C LEU A 265 3.28 17.74 -8.06
N ILE A 266 2.30 18.35 -7.41
CA ILE A 266 1.18 17.63 -6.78
C ILE A 266 0.27 17.02 -7.84
N GLN A 267 -0.05 17.75 -8.91
CA GLN A 267 -0.77 17.17 -10.07
C GLN A 267 -0.02 15.98 -10.67
N LEU A 268 1.31 16.07 -10.76
CA LEU A 268 2.13 14.96 -11.22
C LEU A 268 2.04 13.76 -10.25
N ALA A 269 2.06 13.98 -8.94
CA ALA A 269 1.87 12.92 -7.94
C ALA A 269 0.48 12.26 -8.07
N ASP A 270 -0.61 13.04 -8.23
CA ASP A 270 -1.98 12.53 -8.50
C ASP A 270 -1.98 11.62 -9.74
N ASN A 271 -1.38 12.10 -10.83
CA ASN A 271 -1.36 11.39 -12.08
C ASN A 271 -0.65 10.04 -11.94
N VAL A 272 0.49 10.01 -11.22
CA VAL A 272 1.21 8.77 -10.95
C VAL A 272 0.41 7.85 -10.03
N SER A 273 -0.11 8.33 -8.90
CA SER A 273 -0.85 7.52 -7.91
C SER A 273 -2.07 6.86 -8.55
N SER A 274 -2.85 7.62 -9.32
CA SER A 274 -4.08 7.18 -9.95
C SER A 274 -3.85 6.19 -11.10
N VAL A 275 -2.92 6.50 -12.00
CA VAL A 275 -2.55 5.59 -13.10
C VAL A 275 -1.97 4.29 -12.55
N TYR A 276 -1.04 4.41 -11.59
CA TYR A 276 -0.38 3.25 -10.99
C TYR A 276 -1.40 2.34 -10.29
N ARG A 277 -2.23 2.90 -9.40
CA ARG A 277 -3.22 2.11 -8.66
C ARG A 277 -4.15 1.36 -9.60
N LYS A 278 -4.64 2.03 -10.65
CA LYS A 278 -5.57 1.41 -11.60
C LYS A 278 -4.92 0.23 -12.33
N CYS A 279 -3.69 0.41 -12.80
CA CYS A 279 -2.89 -0.64 -13.44
C CYS A 279 -2.59 -1.82 -12.50
N PHE A 280 -2.21 -1.52 -11.26
CA PHE A 280 -1.98 -2.48 -10.19
C PHE A 280 -3.25 -3.29 -9.88
N GLU A 281 -4.35 -2.64 -9.52
CA GLU A 281 -5.60 -3.31 -9.14
C GLU A 281 -6.13 -4.22 -10.24
N LYS A 282 -6.18 -3.72 -11.48
CA LYS A 282 -6.71 -4.50 -12.61
C LYS A 282 -5.81 -5.66 -13.00
N SER A 283 -4.50 -5.50 -12.86
CA SER A 283 -3.57 -6.61 -13.06
C SER A 283 -3.76 -7.67 -11.99
N PHE A 284 -3.78 -7.28 -10.71
CA PHE A 284 -3.90 -8.21 -9.60
C PHE A 284 -5.23 -8.96 -9.62
N GLU A 285 -6.33 -8.26 -9.92
CA GLU A 285 -7.64 -8.87 -10.13
C GLU A 285 -7.58 -9.95 -11.24
N ALA A 286 -6.94 -9.65 -12.38
CA ALA A 286 -6.82 -10.60 -13.48
C ALA A 286 -6.01 -11.85 -13.09
N PHE A 287 -4.91 -11.70 -12.35
CA PHE A 287 -4.13 -12.83 -11.84
C PHE A 287 -4.91 -13.67 -10.81
N ARG A 288 -5.60 -13.02 -9.86
CA ARG A 288 -6.42 -13.73 -8.86
C ARG A 288 -7.58 -14.51 -9.48
N GLN A 289 -8.11 -14.04 -10.61
CA GLN A 289 -9.18 -14.71 -11.37
C GLN A 289 -8.69 -15.71 -12.43
N ASN A 290 -7.37 -15.91 -12.57
CA ASN A 290 -6.76 -16.71 -13.65
C ASN A 290 -7.10 -16.24 -15.07
N LYS A 291 -7.26 -14.92 -15.27
CA LYS A 291 -7.62 -14.27 -16.55
C LYS A 291 -6.52 -13.37 -17.12
N GLN A 292 -5.34 -13.37 -16.52
CA GLN A 292 -4.20 -12.51 -16.86
C GLN A 292 -3.73 -12.60 -18.33
N TRP A 293 -4.09 -13.66 -19.04
CA TRP A 293 -3.69 -13.91 -20.44
C TRP A 293 -4.79 -13.65 -21.46
N THR A 294 -6.00 -13.27 -21.02
CA THR A 294 -7.17 -13.17 -21.89
C THR A 294 -7.85 -11.81 -21.77
N GLU A 295 -7.91 -11.26 -20.56
CA GLU A 295 -8.52 -9.96 -20.28
C GLU A 295 -7.47 -9.06 -19.61
N ASN A 296 -7.66 -7.75 -19.71
CA ASN A 296 -6.88 -6.75 -18.94
C ASN A 296 -5.35 -6.75 -19.17
N ILE A 297 -4.85 -7.43 -20.22
CA ILE A 297 -3.42 -7.43 -20.62
C ILE A 297 -2.87 -6.01 -20.69
N TRP A 298 -3.65 -5.07 -21.23
CA TRP A 298 -3.27 -3.67 -21.35
C TRP A 298 -2.91 -3.03 -19.99
N PHE A 299 -3.62 -3.38 -18.91
CA PHE A 299 -3.27 -2.90 -17.58
C PHE A 299 -1.95 -3.51 -17.09
N SER A 300 -1.73 -4.81 -17.33
CA SER A 300 -0.48 -5.47 -16.93
C SER A 300 0.74 -5.01 -17.73
N GLU A 301 0.56 -4.67 -19.01
CA GLU A 301 1.61 -4.06 -19.82
C GLU A 301 1.97 -2.66 -19.31
N ASN A 302 0.98 -1.80 -19.05
CA ASN A 302 1.26 -0.47 -18.51
C ASN A 302 1.84 -0.55 -17.09
N TYR A 303 1.32 -1.46 -16.26
CA TYR A 303 1.88 -1.71 -14.93
C TYR A 303 3.36 -2.13 -15.00
N SER A 304 3.68 -3.07 -15.89
CA SER A 304 5.05 -3.51 -16.13
C SER A 304 5.96 -2.38 -16.62
N LYS A 305 5.50 -1.54 -17.55
CA LYS A 305 6.25 -0.37 -18.01
C LYS A 305 6.55 0.59 -16.86
N MET A 306 5.54 0.94 -16.06
CA MET A 306 5.72 1.83 -14.91
C MET A 306 6.75 1.26 -13.93
N ILE A 307 6.64 -0.02 -13.58
CA ILE A 307 7.62 -0.68 -12.71
C ILE A 307 9.04 -0.66 -13.30
N ASN A 308 9.17 -0.90 -14.61
CA ASN A 308 10.47 -0.87 -15.27
C ASN A 308 11.10 0.53 -15.30
N TYR A 309 10.28 1.59 -15.44
CA TYR A 309 10.79 2.97 -15.41
C TYR A 309 11.07 3.48 -14.00
N ILE A 310 10.20 3.19 -13.03
CA ILE A 310 10.36 3.65 -11.63
C ILE A 310 11.41 2.83 -10.87
N GLY A 311 11.54 1.55 -11.22
CA GLY A 311 12.40 0.61 -10.51
C GLY A 311 11.71 0.04 -9.27
N MET A 312 11.96 -1.25 -9.00
CA MET A 312 11.36 -1.93 -7.84
C MET A 312 11.95 -1.47 -6.50
N SER A 313 13.13 -0.83 -6.49
CA SER A 313 13.72 -0.24 -5.28
C SER A 313 12.88 0.91 -4.73
N HIS A 314 12.19 1.65 -5.61
CA HIS A 314 11.36 2.79 -5.22
C HIS A 314 9.89 2.42 -4.98
N ILE A 315 9.55 1.12 -5.03
CA ILE A 315 8.19 0.63 -4.84
C ILE A 315 8.14 -0.20 -3.55
N LYS A 316 7.62 0.42 -2.49
CA LYS A 316 7.35 -0.26 -1.22
C LYS A 316 6.05 -1.05 -1.32
N MET A 317 6.10 -2.33 -0.95
CA MET A 317 4.95 -3.23 -0.92
C MET A 317 4.60 -3.55 0.54
N VAL A 318 3.52 -2.94 1.04
CA VAL A 318 2.91 -3.26 2.34
C VAL A 318 1.71 -4.16 2.07
N THR A 319 1.99 -5.35 1.56
CA THR A 319 1.00 -6.33 1.09
C THR A 319 1.38 -7.75 1.52
N GLN A 320 0.45 -8.70 1.38
CA GLN A 320 0.75 -10.12 1.59
C GLN A 320 1.89 -10.60 0.66
N ILE A 321 2.65 -11.60 1.09
CA ILE A 321 3.86 -12.07 0.37
C ILE A 321 3.61 -12.36 -1.11
N ALA A 322 2.50 -13.03 -1.46
CA ALA A 322 2.19 -13.34 -2.86
C ALA A 322 1.96 -12.07 -3.72
N ASP A 323 1.37 -11.05 -3.12
CA ASP A 323 1.11 -9.76 -3.75
C ASP A 323 2.37 -8.90 -3.82
N TRP A 324 3.36 -9.10 -2.93
CA TRP A 324 4.69 -8.51 -3.06
C TRP A 324 5.52 -9.20 -4.17
N VAL A 325 5.35 -10.51 -4.37
CA VAL A 325 6.02 -11.24 -5.46
C VAL A 325 5.54 -10.79 -6.84
N LEU A 326 4.23 -10.59 -7.00
CA LEU A 326 3.60 -10.45 -8.30
C LEU A 326 4.12 -9.29 -9.18
N PRO A 327 4.45 -8.08 -8.67
CA PRO A 327 5.00 -6.99 -9.47
C PRO A 327 6.32 -7.35 -10.14
N PHE A 328 7.22 -8.08 -9.47
CA PHE A 328 8.47 -8.54 -10.06
C PHE A 328 8.22 -9.50 -11.23
N VAL A 329 7.25 -10.40 -11.06
CA VAL A 329 6.84 -11.35 -12.11
C VAL A 329 6.20 -10.63 -13.29
N ILE A 330 5.31 -9.66 -13.03
CA ILE A 330 4.67 -8.86 -14.09
C ILE A 330 5.73 -8.07 -14.88
N ARG A 331 6.65 -7.40 -14.18
CA ARG A 331 7.76 -6.63 -14.78
C ARG A 331 8.54 -7.47 -15.78
N ASP A 332 8.92 -8.69 -15.39
CA ASP A 332 9.78 -9.55 -16.20
C ASP A 332 9.03 -10.26 -17.34
N ILE A 333 7.75 -10.57 -17.13
CA ILE A 333 6.94 -11.21 -18.16
C ILE A 333 6.53 -10.21 -19.23
N PHE A 334 5.93 -9.09 -18.83
CA PHE A 334 5.33 -8.11 -19.74
C PHE A 334 6.34 -7.09 -20.27
N GLY A 335 7.50 -6.93 -19.63
CA GLY A 335 8.58 -6.09 -20.13
C GLY A 335 8.16 -4.64 -20.36
N ILE A 336 8.84 -3.98 -21.30
CA ILE A 336 8.54 -2.60 -21.70
C ILE A 336 7.82 -2.57 -23.06
N LYS A 337 8.01 -3.58 -23.91
CA LYS A 337 7.44 -3.60 -25.26
C LYS A 337 6.09 -4.31 -25.26
N HIS A 338 5.20 -3.81 -26.10
CA HIS A 338 3.90 -4.43 -26.32
C HIS A 338 4.07 -5.90 -26.76
N ASN A 339 3.28 -6.80 -26.17
CA ASN A 339 3.27 -8.24 -26.38
C ASN A 339 4.53 -9.03 -25.94
N ASP A 340 5.45 -8.46 -25.16
CA ASP A 340 6.60 -9.22 -24.64
C ASP A 340 6.16 -10.47 -23.83
N TYR A 341 5.00 -10.39 -23.16
CA TYR A 341 4.42 -11.50 -22.40
C TYR A 341 4.21 -12.77 -23.23
N GLN A 342 4.00 -12.67 -24.54
CA GLN A 342 3.76 -13.85 -25.40
C GLN A 342 4.95 -14.82 -25.37
N LYS A 343 6.17 -14.29 -25.25
CA LYS A 343 7.41 -15.07 -25.18
C LYS A 343 7.73 -15.53 -23.76
N ASN A 344 7.22 -14.82 -22.75
CA ASN A 344 7.63 -15.00 -21.36
C ASN A 344 6.57 -15.66 -20.47
N LYS A 345 5.30 -15.73 -20.88
CA LYS A 345 4.20 -16.22 -20.03
C LYS A 345 4.42 -17.63 -19.46
N ASN A 346 5.12 -18.50 -20.20
CA ASN A 346 5.43 -19.87 -19.76
C ASN A 346 6.42 -19.91 -18.58
N LYS A 347 7.13 -18.80 -18.31
CA LYS A 347 8.08 -18.66 -17.19
C LYS A 347 7.40 -18.22 -15.89
N PHE A 348 6.09 -18.02 -15.89
CA PHE A 348 5.38 -17.43 -14.75
C PHE A 348 5.64 -18.16 -13.44
N LEU A 349 5.50 -19.49 -13.43
CA LEU A 349 5.67 -20.27 -12.21
C LEU A 349 7.10 -20.21 -11.70
N ASP A 350 8.09 -20.34 -12.59
CA ASP A 350 9.50 -20.29 -12.24
C ASP A 350 9.90 -18.92 -11.65
N LEU A 351 9.47 -17.83 -12.28
CA LEU A 351 9.69 -16.48 -11.79
C LEU A 351 9.00 -16.24 -10.45
N PHE A 352 7.76 -16.70 -10.31
CA PHE A 352 7.00 -16.54 -9.06
C PHE A 352 7.70 -17.27 -7.89
N LEU A 353 8.14 -18.51 -8.10
CA LEU A 353 8.87 -19.26 -7.08
C LEU A 353 10.24 -18.65 -6.76
N PHE A 354 10.95 -18.16 -7.79
CA PHE A 354 12.22 -17.46 -7.63
C PHE A 354 12.09 -16.22 -6.76
N TYR A 355 11.17 -15.31 -7.11
CA TYR A 355 10.96 -14.07 -6.37
C TYR A 355 10.36 -14.32 -4.98
N LYS A 356 9.47 -15.32 -4.84
CA LYS A 356 8.96 -15.72 -3.52
C LYS A 356 10.10 -16.14 -2.60
N LYS A 357 11.04 -16.96 -3.07
CA LYS A 357 12.21 -17.37 -2.26
C LYS A 357 13.05 -16.16 -1.85
N HIS A 358 13.26 -15.21 -2.76
CA HIS A 358 14.02 -13.99 -2.48
C HIS A 358 13.34 -13.12 -1.41
N ILE A 359 12.04 -12.86 -1.56
CA ILE A 359 11.26 -12.07 -0.60
C ILE A 359 11.23 -12.73 0.77
N LEU A 360 11.02 -14.05 0.85
CA LEU A 360 11.08 -14.76 2.14
C LEU A 360 12.46 -14.62 2.81
N SER A 361 13.55 -14.64 2.03
CA SER A 361 14.90 -14.40 2.55
C SER A 361 15.07 -12.95 3.04
N GLN A 362 14.47 -11.97 2.37
CA GLN A 362 14.50 -10.58 2.81
C GLN A 362 13.74 -10.39 4.13
N ILE A 363 12.54 -10.96 4.25
CA ILE A 363 11.74 -10.91 5.48
C ILE A 363 12.50 -11.55 6.65
N ASN A 364 13.16 -12.69 6.41
CA ASN A 364 13.96 -13.36 7.43
C ASN A 364 15.18 -12.53 7.89
N GLY A 365 15.65 -11.60 7.07
CA GLY A 365 16.76 -10.71 7.38
C GLY A 365 16.32 -9.36 7.98
N MET A 366 15.02 -9.11 8.16
CA MET A 366 14.53 -7.86 8.74
C MET A 366 14.88 -7.80 10.23
N GLN A 367 15.38 -6.65 10.66
CA GLN A 367 15.46 -6.30 12.07
C GLN A 367 14.27 -5.38 12.40
N VAL A 368 13.42 -5.81 13.32
CA VAL A 368 12.17 -5.08 13.67
C VAL A 368 12.42 -4.00 14.74
N ASP A 369 13.68 -3.76 15.14
CA ASP A 369 14.05 -2.76 16.14
C ASP A 369 14.42 -1.41 15.53
N ILE A 370 13.45 -0.54 15.25
CA ILE A 370 13.75 0.88 14.98
C ILE A 370 12.63 1.80 15.50
N PRO A 371 12.85 2.53 16.62
CA PRO A 371 12.12 3.77 16.89
C PRO A 371 12.52 4.81 15.83
N LEU A 372 11.52 5.52 15.27
CA LEU A 372 11.74 6.58 14.27
C LEU A 372 12.49 7.78 14.84
#